data_AF-A0A5E4VUE8-F1
#
_entry.id   AF-A0A5E4VUE8-F1
#
_cell.length_a   1.000
_cell.length_b   1.000
_cell.length_c   1.000
_cell.angle_alpha   90.00
_cell.angle_beta   90.00
_cell.angle_gamma   90.00
#
_symmetry.space_group_name_H-M   'P 1'
#
loop_
_entity.id
_entity.type
_entity.pdbx_description
1 polymer ?
#
loop_
_entity_poly.entity_id
_entity_poly.type
_entity_poly.pdbx_seq_one_letter_code
_entity_poly.pdbx_strand_id
1 'polypeptide(L)'
;MRQNLVRPDARSPRLNAVEALLGFPGTTHTDDLSALAGELDSISASFANPVAAVAYAAFAGLVRISATLAQWHDAILTALPDADRFLRSAKARYQLWLKEYESQAAAASLVQTSKALPEVSSLDDAVKLLNAVGAVPLPLGMFAQDIPFTSKMHGQHFDEKTGAEPLPLTVAFLKFQIDLIDAQHTHQLTPGEVHDLELEVRVTRWPKDHSELQLTPVSVEPASTYEFPSFRFSRPVGDPPYVLHQRGRAILKVSQGLQARPFEFKYAAEFLPPKSEQPVAIVGHRTLLVDGTDPSRTWCGYPALDRRLIEFRQALRRVPGIAQPELLDLLTILAALFNLAGSSVQDALFPGTRSEAEFQQDVRAALRRSPSIGIELDEHANAAGGTTDLSFRGIPIELKVEKSTLFALEDGRRFTNQTASYAVAKGKKTAVLCVLDCSPKNGPPRDPAQLVGLQSLENGVQVCVLIIQGNLRKPSALSRGPVCQ
;
A
#
# COMPACT_ATOMS: atom_id res chain seq x y z
N MET A 1 21.03 -23.51 -33.29
CA MET A 1 21.71 -22.93 -32.11
C MET A 1 20.62 -22.39 -31.19
N ARG A 2 20.34 -23.07 -30.07
CA ARG A 2 19.26 -22.71 -29.13
C ARG A 2 19.68 -21.48 -28.32
N GLN A 3 19.06 -20.34 -28.56
CA GLN A 3 19.20 -19.19 -27.67
C GLN A 3 18.13 -19.28 -26.58
N ASN A 4 18.51 -19.83 -25.43
CA ASN A 4 17.75 -19.72 -24.19
C ASN A 4 17.80 -18.26 -23.73
N LEU A 5 16.77 -17.46 -24.04
CA LEU A 5 16.69 -16.07 -23.61
C LEU A 5 16.15 -15.99 -22.18
N VAL A 6 17.07 -15.91 -21.22
CA VAL A 6 16.81 -15.41 -19.86
C VAL A 6 16.46 -13.92 -20.00
N ARG A 7 15.22 -13.51 -19.69
CA ARG A 7 14.91 -12.07 -19.60
C ARG A 7 15.66 -11.46 -18.40
N PRO A 8 16.28 -10.28 -18.54
CA PRO A 8 16.91 -9.55 -17.44
C PRO A 8 15.95 -9.28 -16.26
N ASP A 9 14.66 -9.18 -16.56
CA ASP A 9 13.64 -8.69 -15.63
C ASP A 9 13.35 -9.64 -14.44
N ALA A 10 13.45 -10.98 -14.58
CA ALA A 10 13.33 -11.89 -13.40
C ALA A 10 14.54 -11.84 -12.47
N ARG A 11 15.71 -11.54 -13.04
CA ARG A 11 16.92 -11.41 -12.23
C ARG A 11 16.83 -10.16 -11.36
N SER A 12 16.18 -9.10 -11.83
CA SER A 12 16.12 -7.82 -11.13
C SER A 12 15.43 -7.92 -9.75
N PRO A 13 14.16 -8.35 -9.59
CA PRO A 13 13.53 -8.40 -8.25
C PRO A 13 14.14 -9.43 -7.31
N ARG A 14 14.64 -10.56 -7.82
CA ARG A 14 15.40 -11.51 -7.00
C ARG A 14 16.69 -10.90 -6.50
N LEU A 15 17.48 -10.30 -7.38
CA LEU A 15 18.77 -9.73 -7.03
C LEU A 15 18.57 -8.59 -6.03
N ASN A 16 17.61 -7.71 -6.28
CA ASN A 16 17.24 -6.63 -5.37
C ASN A 16 16.78 -7.16 -4.00
N ALA A 17 15.97 -8.22 -3.95
CA ALA A 17 15.56 -8.85 -2.69
C ALA A 17 16.73 -9.50 -1.94
N VAL A 18 17.65 -10.15 -2.65
CA VAL A 18 18.87 -10.73 -2.05
C VAL A 18 19.79 -9.63 -1.53
N GLU A 19 20.03 -8.58 -2.31
CA GLU A 19 20.84 -7.43 -1.90
C GLU A 19 20.22 -6.73 -0.69
N ALA A 20 18.90 -6.54 -0.68
CA ALA A 20 18.18 -5.99 0.47
C ALA A 20 18.30 -6.90 1.70
N LEU A 21 18.18 -8.22 1.57
CA LEU A 21 18.34 -9.12 2.72
C LEU A 21 19.78 -9.17 3.24
N LEU A 22 20.78 -9.17 2.33
CA LEU A 22 22.21 -9.23 2.67
C LEU A 22 22.77 -7.88 3.16
N GLY A 23 22.17 -6.77 2.74
CA GLY A 23 22.52 -5.42 3.15
C GLY A 23 21.91 -5.00 4.49
N PHE A 24 21.05 -5.83 5.08
CA PHE A 24 20.43 -5.55 6.36
C PHE A 24 21.45 -5.70 7.52
N PRO A 25 21.51 -4.75 8.47
CA PRO A 25 20.58 -3.63 8.69
C PRO A 25 20.99 -2.30 8.04
N GLY A 26 22.08 -2.25 7.25
CA GLY A 26 22.71 -1.01 6.82
C GLY A 26 22.04 -0.27 5.65
N THR A 27 21.57 -0.98 4.62
CA THR A 27 21.05 -0.37 3.38
C THR A 27 19.60 -0.70 3.09
N THR A 28 18.92 -1.36 4.03
CA THR A 28 17.65 -2.04 3.77
C THR A 28 16.51 -1.33 4.46
N HIS A 29 15.59 -0.78 3.68
CA HIS A 29 14.36 -0.23 4.22
C HIS A 29 13.22 -1.26 4.19
N THR A 30 12.30 -1.12 5.15
CA THR A 30 11.15 -2.03 5.30
C THR A 30 10.20 -1.97 4.10
N ASP A 31 9.98 -0.78 3.55
CA ASP A 31 9.09 -0.57 2.39
C ASP A 31 9.65 -1.25 1.14
N ASP A 32 10.99 -1.25 0.99
CA ASP A 32 11.68 -1.93 -0.09
C ASP A 32 11.43 -3.44 -0.02
N LEU A 33 11.62 -4.07 1.15
CA LEU A 33 11.38 -5.51 1.32
C LEU A 33 9.91 -5.88 1.05
N SER A 34 8.96 -5.03 1.44
CA SER A 34 7.54 -5.28 1.22
C SER A 34 7.15 -5.18 -0.25
N ALA A 35 7.69 -4.18 -0.97
CA ALA A 35 7.52 -4.04 -2.42
C ALA A 35 8.17 -5.20 -3.18
N LEU A 36 9.40 -5.54 -2.83
CA LEU A 36 10.16 -6.65 -3.42
C LEU A 36 9.46 -8.01 -3.21
N ALA A 37 8.85 -8.23 -2.05
CA ALA A 37 8.02 -9.43 -1.83
C ALA A 37 6.81 -9.47 -2.80
N GLY A 38 6.18 -8.34 -3.08
CA GLY A 38 5.09 -8.25 -4.05
C GLY A 38 5.54 -8.53 -5.49
N GLU A 39 6.70 -7.97 -5.89
CA GLU A 39 7.31 -8.23 -7.20
C GLU A 39 7.69 -9.71 -7.37
N LEU A 40 8.27 -10.32 -6.32
CA LEU A 40 8.61 -11.74 -6.30
C LEU A 40 7.37 -12.63 -6.41
N ASP A 41 6.27 -12.30 -5.73
CA ASP A 41 5.00 -13.03 -5.86
C ASP A 41 4.49 -12.97 -7.30
N SER A 42 4.52 -11.78 -7.93
CA SER A 42 4.11 -11.58 -9.33
C SER A 42 4.97 -12.41 -10.30
N ILE A 43 6.30 -12.37 -10.14
CA ILE A 43 7.21 -13.15 -10.99
C ILE A 43 7.08 -14.65 -10.74
N SER A 44 6.88 -15.08 -9.48
CA SER A 44 6.72 -16.50 -9.13
C SER A 44 5.58 -17.14 -9.93
N ALA A 45 4.50 -16.38 -10.14
CA ALA A 45 3.33 -16.81 -10.87
C ALA A 45 3.63 -17.03 -12.38
N SER A 46 4.57 -16.27 -12.94
CA SER A 46 4.94 -16.33 -14.36
C SER A 46 5.89 -17.48 -14.75
N PHE A 47 6.51 -18.19 -13.79
CA PHE A 47 7.53 -19.19 -14.11
C PHE A 47 6.97 -20.46 -14.75
N ALA A 48 7.58 -20.89 -15.86
CA ALA A 48 7.26 -22.15 -16.56
C ALA A 48 7.41 -23.37 -15.64
N ASN A 49 8.39 -23.34 -14.74
CA ASN A 49 8.74 -24.43 -13.86
C ASN A 49 8.01 -24.30 -12.50
N PRO A 50 7.14 -25.27 -12.11
CA PRO A 50 6.41 -25.23 -10.85
C PRO A 50 7.31 -25.26 -9.61
N VAL A 51 8.47 -25.94 -9.68
CA VAL A 51 9.47 -25.93 -8.61
C VAL A 51 10.02 -24.52 -8.40
N ALA A 52 10.28 -23.80 -9.50
CA ALA A 52 10.74 -22.41 -9.41
C ALA A 52 9.63 -21.46 -8.93
N ALA A 53 8.39 -21.65 -9.38
CA ALA A 53 7.24 -20.89 -8.91
C ALA A 53 7.05 -21.04 -7.39
N VAL A 54 7.01 -22.27 -6.88
CA VAL A 54 6.86 -22.54 -5.45
C VAL A 54 8.04 -22.00 -4.65
N ALA A 55 9.28 -22.19 -5.12
CA ALA A 55 10.47 -21.68 -4.44
C ALA A 55 10.49 -20.14 -4.34
N TYR A 56 10.08 -19.43 -5.40
CA TYR A 56 10.03 -17.97 -5.39
C TYR A 56 8.88 -17.41 -4.56
N ALA A 57 7.72 -18.07 -4.55
CA ALA A 57 6.61 -17.68 -3.68
C ALA A 57 6.93 -17.93 -2.21
N ALA A 58 7.56 -19.06 -1.90
CA ALA A 58 8.08 -19.35 -0.57
C ALA A 58 9.10 -18.28 -0.13
N PHE A 59 10.00 -17.88 -1.04
CA PHE A 59 10.96 -16.80 -0.80
C PHE A 59 10.28 -15.45 -0.60
N ALA A 60 9.30 -15.08 -1.43
CA ALA A 60 8.51 -13.85 -1.28
C ALA A 60 7.80 -13.79 0.09
N GLY A 61 7.24 -14.93 0.53
CA GLY A 61 6.67 -15.08 1.87
C GLY A 61 7.68 -14.81 2.98
N LEU A 62 8.90 -15.36 2.87
CA LEU A 62 9.98 -15.08 3.83
C LEU A 62 10.48 -13.64 3.76
N VAL A 63 10.62 -13.03 2.58
CA VAL A 63 10.98 -11.60 2.42
C VAL A 63 9.97 -10.71 3.15
N ARG A 64 8.68 -11.03 3.06
CA ARG A 64 7.61 -10.31 3.79
C ARG A 64 7.69 -10.49 5.31
N ILE A 65 8.07 -11.68 5.78
CA ILE A 65 8.32 -11.92 7.21
C ILE A 65 9.59 -11.17 7.65
N SER A 66 10.64 -11.18 6.83
CA SER A 66 11.87 -10.41 7.03
C SER A 66 11.61 -8.91 7.12
N ALA A 67 10.70 -8.36 6.31
CA ALA A 67 10.28 -6.97 6.44
C ALA A 67 9.68 -6.69 7.83
N THR A 68 8.94 -7.65 8.42
CA THR A 68 8.38 -7.51 9.77
C THR A 68 9.48 -7.61 10.85
N LEU A 69 10.52 -8.41 10.62
CA LEU A 69 11.70 -8.46 11.52
C LEU A 69 12.58 -7.21 11.40
N ALA A 70 12.70 -6.64 10.21
CA ALA A 70 13.36 -5.35 10.00
C ALA A 70 12.62 -4.22 10.73
N GLN A 71 11.28 -4.23 10.72
CA GLN A 71 10.46 -3.34 11.55
C GLN A 71 10.71 -3.54 13.04
N TRP A 72 10.82 -4.79 13.51
CA TRP A 72 11.16 -5.06 14.91
C TRP A 72 12.53 -4.49 15.27
N HIS A 73 13.53 -4.71 14.42
CA HIS A 73 14.87 -4.20 14.62
C HIS A 73 14.92 -2.68 14.71
N ASP A 74 14.31 -1.98 13.74
CA ASP A 74 14.20 -0.52 13.76
C ASP A 74 13.39 -0.03 14.97
N ALA A 75 12.31 -0.72 15.34
CA ALA A 75 11.50 -0.38 16.51
C ALA A 75 12.26 -0.49 17.83
N ILE A 76 13.14 -1.48 17.98
CA ILE A 76 14.01 -1.59 19.16
C ILE A 76 15.06 -0.47 19.18
N LEU A 77 15.72 -0.19 18.04
CA LEU A 77 16.74 0.87 17.95
C LEU A 77 16.17 2.27 18.18
N THR A 78 14.94 2.50 17.75
CA THR A 78 14.23 3.79 17.90
C THR A 78 13.39 3.86 19.18
N ALA A 79 13.45 2.84 20.04
CA ALA A 79 12.71 2.73 21.30
C ALA A 79 11.18 2.93 21.13
N LEU A 80 10.61 2.39 20.05
CA LEU A 80 9.17 2.41 19.80
C LEU A 80 8.41 1.59 20.85
N PRO A 81 7.29 2.09 21.40
CA PRO A 81 6.46 1.33 22.34
C PRO A 81 5.92 0.04 21.73
N ASP A 82 5.94 -1.04 22.52
CA ASP A 82 5.47 -2.39 22.12
C ASP A 82 6.16 -2.90 20.84
N ALA A 83 7.47 -2.65 20.68
CA ALA A 83 8.27 -3.16 19.56
C ALA A 83 8.12 -4.68 19.37
N ASP A 84 7.97 -5.44 20.47
CA ASP A 84 7.81 -6.90 20.47
C ASP A 84 6.56 -7.39 19.71
N ARG A 85 5.58 -6.52 19.43
CA ARG A 85 4.45 -6.88 18.55
C ARG A 85 4.90 -7.29 17.16
N PHE A 86 5.99 -6.69 16.65
CA PHE A 86 6.53 -7.01 15.33
C PHE A 86 7.18 -8.40 15.34
N LEU A 87 7.96 -8.74 16.36
CA LEU A 87 8.52 -10.08 16.53
C LEU A 87 7.41 -11.14 16.69
N ARG A 88 6.39 -10.87 17.51
CA ARG A 88 5.22 -11.76 17.67
C ARG A 88 4.48 -11.96 16.35
N SER A 89 4.26 -10.90 15.59
CA SER A 89 3.63 -10.94 14.27
C SER A 89 4.47 -11.76 13.27
N ALA A 90 5.79 -11.56 13.24
CA ALA A 90 6.69 -12.33 12.39
C ALA A 90 6.64 -13.83 12.71
N LYS A 91 6.67 -14.20 13.99
CA LYS A 91 6.53 -15.61 14.43
C LYS A 91 5.18 -16.21 14.07
N ALA A 92 4.09 -15.46 14.25
CA ALA A 92 2.75 -15.93 13.87
C ALA A 92 2.60 -16.11 12.35
N ARG A 93 3.11 -15.15 11.55
CA ARG A 93 3.15 -15.26 10.08
C ARG A 93 4.01 -16.43 9.63
N TYR A 94 5.14 -16.66 10.29
CA TYR A 94 6.01 -17.81 10.02
C TYR A 94 5.30 -19.13 10.27
N GLN A 95 4.50 -19.27 11.34
CA GLN A 95 3.73 -20.49 11.57
C GLN A 95 2.73 -20.78 10.43
N LEU A 96 2.11 -19.74 9.86
CA LEU A 96 1.23 -19.90 8.69
C LEU A 96 2.02 -20.29 7.44
N TRP A 97 3.16 -19.61 7.20
CA TRP A 97 4.06 -19.91 6.09
C TRP A 97 4.61 -21.34 6.19
N LEU A 98 5.01 -21.79 7.38
CA LEU A 98 5.57 -23.12 7.61
C LEU A 98 4.55 -24.21 7.29
N LYS A 99 3.29 -24.06 7.76
CA LYS A 99 2.21 -25.00 7.41
C LYS A 99 1.97 -25.11 5.90
N GLU A 100 2.21 -24.04 5.17
CA GLU A 100 2.00 -23.98 3.71
C GLU A 100 3.17 -24.63 2.93
N TYR A 101 4.40 -24.48 3.41
CA TYR A 101 5.60 -24.87 2.66
C TYR A 101 6.41 -26.05 3.25
N GLU A 102 6.12 -26.51 4.47
CA GLU A 102 6.88 -27.59 5.14
C GLU A 102 6.86 -28.91 4.36
N SER A 103 5.76 -29.19 3.66
CA SER A 103 5.61 -30.40 2.83
C SER A 103 6.06 -30.19 1.37
N GLN A 104 6.54 -29.00 1.01
CA GLN A 104 6.91 -28.66 -0.37
C GLN A 104 8.41 -28.86 -0.59
N ALA A 105 8.78 -29.91 -1.33
CA ALA A 105 10.18 -30.21 -1.65
C ALA A 105 10.92 -29.02 -2.31
N ALA A 106 10.20 -28.23 -3.12
CA ALA A 106 10.73 -27.04 -3.78
C ALA A 106 11.15 -25.91 -2.80
N ALA A 107 10.59 -25.89 -1.59
CA ALA A 107 10.88 -24.90 -0.55
C ALA A 107 11.81 -25.44 0.56
N ALA A 108 12.29 -26.67 0.46
CA ALA A 108 12.99 -27.36 1.55
C ALA A 108 14.19 -26.58 2.12
N SER A 109 15.02 -25.97 1.26
CA SER A 109 16.15 -25.15 1.70
C SER A 109 15.70 -23.90 2.45
N LEU A 110 14.62 -23.25 2.02
CA LEU A 110 14.05 -22.09 2.70
C LEU A 110 13.42 -22.47 4.05
N VAL A 111 12.72 -23.61 4.10
CA VAL A 111 12.17 -24.17 5.34
C VAL A 111 13.30 -24.46 6.32
N GLN A 112 14.36 -25.13 5.88
CA GLN A 112 15.52 -25.45 6.72
C GLN A 112 16.21 -24.20 7.27
N THR A 113 16.47 -23.21 6.41
CA THR A 113 17.12 -21.95 6.79
C THR A 113 16.26 -21.13 7.75
N SER A 114 14.95 -21.12 7.57
CA SER A 114 14.02 -20.34 8.41
C SER A 114 13.70 -20.97 9.77
N LYS A 115 14.18 -22.19 10.07
CA LYS A 115 13.91 -22.90 11.35
C LYS A 115 14.34 -22.12 12.59
N ALA A 116 15.30 -21.21 12.48
CA ALA A 116 15.75 -20.38 13.59
C ALA A 116 14.76 -19.23 13.93
N LEU A 117 13.77 -18.95 13.07
CA LEU A 117 12.85 -17.82 13.23
C LEU A 117 12.05 -17.83 14.55
N PRO A 118 11.49 -18.96 15.02
CA PRO A 118 10.81 -19.03 16.31
C PRO A 118 11.72 -18.69 17.50
N GLU A 119 13.03 -18.93 17.38
CA GLU A 119 14.03 -18.73 18.42
C GLU A 119 14.66 -17.32 18.39
N VAL A 120 14.33 -16.49 17.39
CA VAL A 120 14.80 -15.10 17.33
C VAL A 120 14.38 -14.38 18.61
N SER A 121 15.38 -13.89 19.35
CA SER A 121 15.21 -13.20 20.62
C SER A 121 16.09 -11.95 20.75
N SER A 122 17.09 -11.80 19.88
CA SER A 122 17.95 -10.61 19.79
C SER A 122 17.99 -10.00 18.39
N LEU A 123 18.45 -8.75 18.29
CA LEU A 123 18.65 -8.06 17.01
C LEU A 123 19.65 -8.79 16.11
N ASP A 124 20.69 -9.35 16.70
CA ASP A 124 21.73 -10.10 15.99
C ASP A 124 21.16 -11.41 15.39
N ASP A 125 20.24 -12.08 16.10
CA ASP A 125 19.53 -13.25 15.55
C ASP A 125 18.71 -12.88 14.32
N ALA A 126 18.03 -11.72 14.35
CA ALA A 126 17.27 -11.25 13.19
C ALA A 126 18.19 -10.95 12.00
N VAL A 127 19.31 -10.26 12.23
CA VAL A 127 20.30 -9.98 11.17
C VAL A 127 20.83 -11.28 10.56
N LYS A 128 21.23 -12.23 11.40
CA LYS A 128 21.72 -13.56 10.95
C LYS A 128 20.68 -14.30 10.14
N LEU A 129 19.42 -14.30 10.58
CA LEU A 129 18.33 -14.96 9.89
C LEU A 129 18.06 -14.32 8.51
N LEU A 130 17.98 -12.98 8.43
CA LEU A 130 17.74 -12.27 7.18
C LEU A 130 18.85 -12.56 6.16
N ASN A 131 20.11 -12.48 6.59
CA ASN A 131 21.26 -12.82 5.78
C ASN A 131 21.22 -14.29 5.31
N ALA A 132 20.89 -15.22 6.21
CA ALA A 132 20.79 -16.63 5.88
C ALA A 132 19.69 -16.90 4.84
N VAL A 133 18.53 -16.25 4.96
CA VAL A 133 17.44 -16.32 3.98
C VAL A 133 17.88 -15.76 2.63
N GLY A 134 18.55 -14.61 2.61
CA GLY A 134 19.08 -13.98 1.39
C GLY A 134 20.14 -14.84 0.67
N ALA A 135 20.87 -15.66 1.42
CA ALA A 135 21.89 -16.57 0.89
C ALA A 135 21.32 -17.87 0.30
N VAL A 136 20.01 -18.15 0.45
CA VAL A 136 19.44 -19.40 -0.07
C VAL A 136 19.41 -19.37 -1.60
N PRO A 137 20.06 -20.33 -2.29
CA PRO A 137 20.01 -20.39 -3.73
C PRO A 137 18.61 -20.82 -4.20
N LEU A 138 17.97 -19.97 -5.01
CA LEU A 138 16.72 -20.33 -5.69
C LEU A 138 16.99 -20.91 -7.08
N PRO A 139 16.18 -21.88 -7.53
CA PRO A 139 16.28 -22.44 -8.88
C PRO A 139 16.13 -21.35 -9.94
N LEU A 140 16.77 -21.50 -11.10
CA LEU A 140 16.56 -20.55 -12.21
C LEU A 140 15.16 -20.77 -12.79
N GLY A 141 14.29 -19.77 -12.66
CA GLY A 141 12.98 -19.79 -13.29
C GLY A 141 13.09 -19.49 -14.78
N MET A 142 12.77 -20.47 -15.63
CA MET A 142 12.54 -20.23 -17.05
C MET A 142 11.12 -19.72 -17.22
N PHE A 143 10.92 -18.65 -17.98
CA PHE A 143 9.59 -18.13 -18.31
C PHE A 143 8.97 -18.95 -19.45
N ALA A 144 7.65 -19.11 -19.43
CA ALA A 144 6.95 -19.68 -20.58
C ALA A 144 6.90 -18.58 -21.66
N GLN A 145 7.52 -18.83 -22.82
CA GLN A 145 7.27 -18.00 -24.01
C GLN A 145 6.15 -18.66 -24.81
N ASP A 146 5.17 -17.85 -25.24
CA ASP A 146 4.28 -18.21 -26.34
C ASP A 146 5.11 -18.21 -27.63
N ILE A 147 5.68 -19.37 -27.99
CA ILE A 147 6.15 -19.59 -29.36
C ILE A 147 5.29 -20.69 -29.97
N PRO A 148 4.55 -20.41 -31.05
CA PRO A 148 3.89 -21.46 -31.81
C PRO A 148 4.97 -22.30 -32.50
N PHE A 149 5.35 -23.43 -31.90
CA PHE A 149 6.39 -24.29 -32.45
C PHE A 149 5.79 -25.32 -33.41
N THR A 150 5.53 -24.93 -34.65
CA THR A 150 5.53 -25.88 -35.76
C THR A 150 6.97 -26.17 -36.14
N SER A 151 7.56 -27.24 -35.60
CA SER A 151 8.71 -27.86 -36.24
C SER A 151 8.85 -29.32 -35.82
N LYS A 152 8.64 -30.20 -36.81
CA LYS A 152 9.06 -31.59 -36.78
C LYS A 152 10.58 -31.61 -36.68
N MET A 153 11.14 -32.05 -35.56
CA MET A 153 12.53 -32.52 -35.51
C MET A 153 12.58 -34.00 -35.14
N HIS A 154 13.20 -34.74 -36.04
CA HIS A 154 13.47 -36.17 -35.98
C HIS A 154 14.30 -36.57 -34.76
N GLY A 155 13.88 -37.69 -34.17
CA GLY A 155 14.58 -38.68 -33.37
C GLY A 155 16.01 -38.40 -32.88
N GLN A 156 16.15 -38.36 -31.56
CA GLN A 156 17.19 -39.12 -30.87
C GLN A 156 16.57 -39.79 -29.65
N HIS A 157 16.65 -41.12 -29.64
CA HIS A 157 16.30 -42.00 -28.53
C HIS A 157 16.99 -41.52 -27.24
N PHE A 158 16.21 -41.16 -26.23
CA PHE A 158 16.62 -41.26 -24.84
C PHE A 158 15.73 -42.32 -24.20
N ASP A 159 16.37 -43.36 -23.68
CA ASP A 159 15.72 -44.49 -23.02
C ASP A 159 14.74 -44.04 -21.94
N GLU A 160 13.50 -44.52 -22.07
CA GLU A 160 12.52 -44.56 -21.00
C GLU A 160 13.05 -45.44 -19.87
N LYS A 161 13.39 -44.82 -18.74
CA LYS A 161 13.19 -45.40 -17.40
C LYS A 161 13.51 -44.37 -16.32
N THR A 162 12.46 -43.79 -15.75
CA THR A 162 12.16 -43.82 -14.30
C THR A 162 10.91 -42.98 -14.08
N GLY A 163 9.96 -43.50 -13.30
CA GLY A 163 8.70 -42.80 -13.01
C GLY A 163 9.00 -41.43 -12.42
N ALA A 164 8.76 -40.38 -13.21
CA ALA A 164 8.80 -39.02 -12.72
C ALA A 164 7.70 -38.88 -11.67
N GLU A 165 8.08 -38.51 -10.45
CA GLU A 165 7.10 -38.13 -9.44
C GLU A 165 6.18 -37.05 -10.04
N PRO A 166 4.84 -37.17 -9.88
CA PRO A 166 3.93 -36.19 -10.44
C PRO A 166 4.23 -34.81 -9.85
N LEU A 167 4.43 -33.82 -10.71
CA LEU A 167 4.67 -32.42 -10.31
C LEU A 167 3.64 -31.98 -9.26
N PRO A 168 4.05 -31.21 -8.22
CA PRO A 168 3.13 -30.74 -7.19
C PRO A 168 2.00 -29.92 -7.82
N LEU A 169 0.75 -30.26 -7.48
CA LEU A 169 -0.45 -29.59 -7.95
C LEU A 169 -0.49 -28.17 -7.35
N THR A 170 -0.27 -27.18 -8.20
CA THR A 170 -0.22 -25.77 -7.81
C THR A 170 -1.15 -24.95 -8.69
N VAL A 171 -1.96 -24.09 -8.07
CA VAL A 171 -2.74 -23.05 -8.75
C VAL A 171 -2.08 -21.71 -8.43
N ALA A 172 -1.49 -21.08 -9.44
CA ALA A 172 -0.90 -19.77 -9.30
C ALA A 172 -1.88 -18.67 -9.75
N PHE A 173 -2.13 -17.67 -8.90
CA PHE A 173 -2.86 -16.46 -9.29
C PHE A 173 -1.90 -15.52 -10.00
N LEU A 174 -2.14 -15.31 -11.29
CA LEU A 174 -1.25 -14.50 -12.12
C LEU A 174 -1.62 -13.02 -12.01
N LYS A 175 -2.92 -12.69 -12.10
CA LYS A 175 -3.35 -11.31 -12.27
C LYS A 175 -4.82 -11.10 -11.95
N PHE A 176 -5.14 -9.96 -11.34
CA PHE A 176 -6.47 -9.37 -11.33
C PHE A 176 -6.48 -8.10 -12.18
N GLN A 177 -7.50 -7.91 -13.00
CA GLN A 177 -7.76 -6.63 -13.68
C GLN A 177 -9.18 -6.18 -13.38
N ILE A 178 -9.33 -4.89 -13.09
CA ILE A 178 -10.64 -4.26 -12.91
C ILE A 178 -10.76 -3.18 -13.95
N ASP A 179 -11.82 -3.24 -14.76
CA ASP A 179 -12.08 -2.29 -15.85
C ASP A 179 -10.85 -2.10 -16.75
N LEU A 180 -10.18 -3.22 -17.06
CA LEU A 180 -8.94 -3.32 -17.86
C LEU A 180 -7.67 -2.76 -17.20
N ILE A 181 -7.74 -2.38 -15.93
CA ILE A 181 -6.60 -1.84 -15.16
C ILE A 181 -6.11 -2.90 -14.17
N ASP A 182 -4.80 -3.12 -14.15
CA ASP A 182 -4.16 -4.10 -13.26
C ASP A 182 -4.34 -3.73 -11.79
N ALA A 183 -4.91 -4.65 -11.02
CA ALA A 183 -5.03 -4.49 -9.58
C ALA A 183 -3.71 -4.89 -8.91
N GLN A 184 -2.85 -3.91 -8.65
CA GLN A 184 -1.53 -4.16 -8.04
C GLN A 184 -1.52 -4.00 -6.50
N HIS A 185 -2.39 -3.16 -5.94
CA HIS A 185 -2.43 -2.87 -4.50
C HIS A 185 -3.88 -2.72 -4.00
N THR A 186 -4.37 -1.49 -3.90
CA THR A 186 -5.76 -1.17 -3.58
C THR A 186 -6.39 -0.49 -4.78
N HIS A 187 -7.46 -1.08 -5.30
CA HIS A 187 -8.20 -0.53 -6.42
C HIS A 187 -9.45 0.18 -5.93
N GLN A 188 -9.82 1.32 -6.49
CA GLN A 188 -11.05 2.02 -6.11
C GLN A 188 -12.22 1.47 -6.94
N LEU A 189 -13.33 1.12 -6.29
CA LEU A 189 -14.59 0.83 -6.98
C LEU A 189 -15.66 1.80 -6.52
N THR A 190 -16.50 2.23 -7.45
CA THR A 190 -17.65 3.05 -7.14
C THR A 190 -18.75 2.17 -6.53
N PRO A 191 -19.20 2.45 -5.31
CA PRO A 191 -20.30 1.69 -4.71
C PRO A 191 -21.59 1.81 -5.53
N GLY A 192 -22.30 0.70 -5.69
CA GLY A 192 -23.54 0.63 -6.45
C GLY A 192 -23.34 0.47 -7.97
N GLU A 193 -22.10 0.51 -8.47
CA GLU A 193 -21.79 0.31 -9.88
C GLU A 193 -21.27 -1.11 -10.13
N VAL A 194 -21.53 -1.58 -11.36
CA VAL A 194 -21.07 -2.89 -11.82
C VAL A 194 -19.73 -2.73 -12.53
N HIS A 195 -18.70 -3.36 -12.00
CA HIS A 195 -17.35 -3.35 -12.55
C HIS A 195 -17.01 -4.68 -13.22
N ASP A 196 -16.19 -4.62 -14.27
CA ASP A 196 -15.62 -5.80 -14.89
C ASP A 196 -14.43 -6.29 -14.07
N LEU A 197 -14.47 -7.53 -13.60
CA LEU A 197 -13.36 -8.18 -12.91
C LEU A 197 -12.84 -9.34 -13.75
N GLU A 198 -11.61 -9.23 -14.22
CA GLU A 198 -10.91 -10.27 -14.94
C GLU A 198 -9.86 -10.93 -14.05
N LEU A 199 -9.77 -12.25 -14.17
CA LEU A 199 -8.84 -13.07 -13.44
C LEU A 199 -8.06 -13.95 -14.41
N GLU A 200 -6.75 -13.95 -14.23
CA GLU A 200 -5.82 -14.85 -14.90
C GLU A 200 -5.20 -15.79 -13.87
N VAL A 201 -5.38 -17.09 -14.07
CA VAL A 201 -4.79 -18.13 -13.22
C VAL A 201 -4.03 -19.15 -14.05
N ARG A 202 -3.04 -19.75 -13.40
CA ARG A 202 -2.24 -20.81 -13.98
C ARG A 202 -2.31 -22.06 -13.14
N VAL A 203 -2.44 -23.20 -13.79
CA VAL A 203 -2.60 -24.50 -13.16
C VAL A 203 -1.50 -25.44 -13.64
N THR A 204 -0.67 -25.94 -12.72
CA THR A 204 0.52 -26.73 -13.07
C THR A 204 0.21 -28.12 -13.59
N ARG A 205 -0.87 -28.73 -13.13
CA ARG A 205 -1.45 -29.97 -13.67
C ARG A 205 -2.93 -30.04 -13.34
N TRP A 206 -3.70 -30.78 -14.13
CA TRP A 206 -5.11 -31.03 -13.81
C TRP A 206 -5.25 -32.44 -13.22
N PRO A 207 -5.78 -32.60 -11.99
CA PRO A 207 -5.99 -33.92 -11.39
C PRO A 207 -6.88 -34.82 -12.26
N LYS A 208 -6.53 -36.10 -12.39
CA LYS A 208 -7.23 -37.02 -13.32
C LYS A 208 -8.73 -37.15 -13.02
N ASP A 209 -9.10 -37.18 -11.74
CA ASP A 209 -10.47 -37.42 -11.28
C ASP A 209 -11.32 -36.17 -11.11
N HIS A 210 -10.80 -35.01 -11.53
CA HIS A 210 -11.46 -33.72 -11.40
C HIS A 210 -11.78 -33.15 -12.78
N SER A 211 -12.96 -32.57 -12.93
CA SER A 211 -13.47 -31.99 -14.18
C SER A 211 -13.42 -30.47 -14.18
N GLU A 212 -13.43 -29.84 -13.01
CA GLU A 212 -13.55 -28.39 -12.87
C GLU A 212 -12.57 -27.82 -11.84
N LEU A 213 -12.15 -26.58 -12.05
CA LEU A 213 -11.50 -25.71 -11.07
C LEU A 213 -12.47 -24.57 -10.75
N GLN A 214 -12.84 -24.44 -9.48
CA GLN A 214 -13.65 -23.35 -8.95
C GLN A 214 -12.78 -22.42 -8.10
N LEU A 215 -12.86 -21.12 -8.38
CA LEU A 215 -12.23 -20.06 -7.59
C LEU A 215 -13.31 -19.21 -6.94
N THR A 216 -13.32 -19.15 -5.61
CA THR A 216 -14.39 -18.49 -4.85
C THR A 216 -13.81 -17.37 -3.99
N PRO A 217 -14.42 -16.17 -3.99
CA PRO A 217 -13.99 -15.08 -3.12
C PRO A 217 -14.33 -15.37 -1.66
N VAL A 218 -13.36 -15.15 -0.79
CA VAL A 218 -13.44 -15.29 0.67
C VAL A 218 -13.14 -13.92 1.27
N SER A 219 -14.06 -13.40 2.08
CA SER A 219 -13.89 -12.12 2.78
C SER A 219 -14.39 -12.24 4.22
N VAL A 220 -13.89 -11.35 5.09
CA VAL A 220 -14.44 -11.14 6.43
C VAL A 220 -15.63 -10.17 6.43
N GLU A 221 -15.87 -9.54 5.28
CA GLU A 221 -16.91 -8.53 5.11
C GLU A 221 -18.27 -9.23 4.94
N PRO A 222 -19.38 -8.66 5.44
CA PRO A 222 -20.68 -9.32 5.36
C PRO A 222 -21.13 -9.52 3.90
N ALA A 223 -21.75 -10.67 3.58
CA ALA A 223 -22.19 -10.97 2.21
C ALA A 223 -23.22 -9.96 1.64
N SER A 224 -23.88 -9.18 2.50
CA SER A 224 -24.79 -8.11 2.09
C SER A 224 -24.08 -6.87 1.54
N THR A 225 -22.76 -6.71 1.75
CA THR A 225 -22.01 -5.50 1.37
C THR A 225 -21.35 -5.59 0.00
N TYR A 226 -21.33 -6.76 -0.63
CA TYR A 226 -20.66 -6.95 -1.92
C TYR A 226 -21.31 -8.06 -2.77
N GLU A 227 -20.89 -8.14 -4.03
CA GLU A 227 -21.10 -9.26 -4.92
C GLU A 227 -19.85 -9.41 -5.77
N PHE A 228 -19.09 -10.48 -5.54
CA PHE A 228 -17.87 -10.77 -6.28
C PHE A 228 -18.02 -12.14 -6.96
N PRO A 229 -17.52 -12.27 -8.20
CA PRO A 229 -17.77 -13.46 -9.00
C PRO A 229 -16.97 -14.65 -8.46
N SER A 230 -17.59 -15.83 -8.49
CA SER A 230 -16.83 -17.08 -8.46
C SER A 230 -16.48 -17.46 -9.89
N PHE A 231 -15.23 -17.84 -10.13
CA PHE A 231 -14.75 -18.26 -11.45
C PHE A 231 -14.78 -19.78 -11.53
N ARG A 232 -15.22 -20.32 -12.67
CA ARG A 232 -15.33 -21.76 -12.92
C ARG A 232 -14.70 -22.08 -14.27
N PHE A 233 -13.73 -22.98 -14.23
CA PHE A 233 -13.03 -23.45 -15.41
C PHE A 233 -13.24 -24.95 -15.57
N SER A 234 -13.69 -25.37 -16.75
CA SER A 234 -13.64 -26.79 -17.12
C SER A 234 -12.21 -27.18 -17.47
N ARG A 235 -11.90 -28.47 -17.35
CA ARG A 235 -10.61 -29.02 -17.76
C ARG A 235 -10.29 -28.62 -19.21
N PRO A 236 -9.22 -27.87 -19.46
CA PRO A 236 -8.83 -27.47 -20.81
C PRO A 236 -8.27 -28.65 -21.61
N VAL A 237 -8.37 -28.55 -22.94
CA VAL A 237 -7.72 -29.48 -23.87
C VAL A 237 -6.24 -29.11 -24.00
N GLY A 238 -5.37 -30.12 -24.06
CA GLY A 238 -3.93 -29.94 -24.21
C GLY A 238 -3.13 -30.37 -22.99
N ASP A 239 -1.81 -30.19 -23.08
CA ASP A 239 -0.88 -30.55 -22.03
C ASP A 239 -0.69 -29.39 -21.03
N PRO A 240 -0.51 -29.68 -19.73
CA PRO A 240 -0.20 -28.66 -18.73
C PRO A 240 1.18 -28.01 -18.99
N PRO A 241 1.45 -26.81 -18.45
CA PRO A 241 0.61 -26.01 -17.54
C PRO A 241 -0.50 -25.27 -18.28
N TYR A 242 -1.64 -25.08 -17.62
CA TYR A 242 -2.79 -24.39 -18.18
C TYR A 242 -2.82 -22.94 -17.73
N VAL A 243 -3.01 -22.00 -18.65
CA VAL A 243 -3.31 -20.60 -18.34
C VAL A 243 -4.79 -20.37 -18.67
N LEU A 244 -5.53 -19.88 -17.69
CA LEU A 244 -6.98 -19.77 -17.73
C LEU A 244 -7.36 -18.33 -17.44
N HIS A 245 -8.27 -17.80 -18.26
CA HIS A 245 -8.78 -16.45 -18.14
C HIS A 245 -10.29 -16.49 -18.09
N GLN A 246 -10.88 -15.76 -17.15
CA GLN A 246 -12.32 -15.56 -17.13
C GLN A 246 -12.64 -14.16 -16.59
N ARG A 247 -13.73 -13.62 -17.10
CA ARG A 247 -14.29 -12.33 -16.72
C ARG A 247 -15.59 -12.54 -15.95
N GLY A 248 -15.75 -11.79 -14.87
CA GLY A 248 -16.95 -11.73 -14.07
C GLY A 248 -17.34 -10.29 -13.77
N ARG A 249 -18.43 -10.12 -13.01
CA ARG A 249 -18.92 -8.81 -12.57
C ARG A 249 -18.75 -8.69 -11.07
N ALA A 250 -18.19 -7.57 -10.63
CA ALA A 250 -18.01 -7.24 -9.22
C ALA A 250 -18.80 -5.97 -8.87
N ILE A 251 -19.42 -5.96 -7.69
CA ILE A 251 -20.19 -4.83 -7.16
C ILE A 251 -19.85 -4.67 -5.68
N LEU A 252 -19.55 -3.44 -5.27
CA LEU A 252 -19.66 -3.05 -3.86
C LEU A 252 -21.05 -2.48 -3.63
N LYS A 253 -21.82 -3.08 -2.74
CA LYS A 253 -23.22 -2.68 -2.49
C LYS A 253 -23.33 -1.46 -1.56
N VAL A 254 -22.28 -1.18 -0.81
CA VAL A 254 -22.26 -0.11 0.21
C VAL A 254 -21.02 0.75 0.07
N SER A 255 -21.18 2.04 0.34
CA SER A 255 -20.06 2.96 0.38
C SER A 255 -19.31 2.89 1.71
N GLN A 256 -17.99 3.06 1.62
CA GLN A 256 -17.11 3.15 2.78
C GLN A 256 -16.97 4.59 3.25
N GLY A 257 -16.93 4.78 4.56
CA GLY A 257 -16.55 6.06 5.15
C GLY A 257 -15.07 6.38 4.90
N LEU A 258 -14.69 7.65 5.00
CA LEU A 258 -13.30 8.10 4.84
C LEU A 258 -12.33 7.33 5.77
N GLN A 259 -12.82 6.90 6.92
CA GLN A 259 -12.01 6.23 7.94
C GLN A 259 -11.97 4.69 7.82
N ALA A 260 -12.80 4.10 6.96
CA ALA A 260 -12.92 2.64 6.84
C ALA A 260 -11.73 2.04 6.07
N ARG A 261 -11.27 0.85 6.50
CA ARG A 261 -10.24 0.07 5.78
C ARG A 261 -10.78 -0.43 4.42
N PRO A 262 -9.91 -0.70 3.43
CA PRO A 262 -10.35 -1.35 2.19
C PRO A 262 -11.02 -2.70 2.46
N PHE A 263 -11.96 -3.09 1.59
CA PHE A 263 -12.44 -4.47 1.51
C PHE A 263 -11.28 -5.39 1.11
N GLU A 264 -11.21 -6.57 1.71
CA GLU A 264 -10.20 -7.59 1.41
C GLU A 264 -10.90 -8.85 0.90
N PHE A 265 -10.56 -9.27 -0.33
CA PHE A 265 -11.07 -10.50 -0.94
C PHE A 265 -9.93 -11.45 -1.24
N LYS A 266 -9.95 -12.63 -0.62
CA LYS A 266 -9.02 -13.73 -0.93
C LYS A 266 -9.69 -14.74 -1.82
N TYR A 267 -9.10 -15.10 -2.95
CA TYR A 267 -9.65 -16.18 -3.77
C TYR A 267 -9.12 -17.54 -3.32
N ALA A 268 -10.03 -18.42 -2.93
CA ALA A 268 -9.75 -19.82 -2.63
C ALA A 268 -9.95 -20.66 -3.90
N ALA A 269 -9.09 -21.66 -4.10
CA ALA A 269 -9.13 -22.55 -5.25
C ALA A 269 -9.53 -23.97 -4.82
N GLU A 270 -10.47 -24.56 -5.54
CA GLU A 270 -10.96 -25.92 -5.29
C GLU A 270 -11.16 -26.67 -6.62
N PHE A 271 -10.64 -27.89 -6.74
CA PHE A 271 -11.01 -28.78 -7.85
C PHE A 271 -12.27 -29.57 -7.50
N LEU A 272 -13.14 -29.76 -8.48
CA LEU A 272 -14.39 -30.52 -8.36
C LEU A 272 -14.38 -31.77 -9.26
N PRO A 273 -15.00 -32.89 -8.82
CA PRO A 273 -15.59 -33.10 -7.48
C PRO A 273 -14.52 -33.16 -6.38
N PRO A 274 -14.81 -32.74 -5.13
CA PRO A 274 -13.84 -32.73 -4.04
C PRO A 274 -13.41 -34.16 -3.69
N LYS A 275 -12.25 -34.58 -4.22
CA LYS A 275 -11.64 -35.89 -3.98
C LYS A 275 -10.25 -35.72 -3.36
N SER A 276 -9.48 -36.80 -3.26
CA SER A 276 -8.28 -36.95 -2.42
C SER A 276 -7.13 -35.95 -2.64
N GLU A 277 -7.09 -35.16 -3.72
CA GLU A 277 -6.03 -34.16 -3.95
C GLU A 277 -6.44 -32.76 -3.44
N GLN A 278 -6.82 -32.68 -2.15
CA GLN A 278 -7.01 -31.43 -1.41
C GLN A 278 -6.12 -31.43 -0.14
N PRO A 279 -5.53 -30.29 0.26
CA PRO A 279 -5.64 -28.96 -0.33
C PRO A 279 -4.70 -28.75 -1.54
N VAL A 280 -5.11 -27.87 -2.45
CA VAL A 280 -4.30 -27.42 -3.59
C VAL A 280 -3.33 -26.36 -3.11
N ALA A 281 -2.04 -26.47 -3.47
CA ALA A 281 -1.09 -25.40 -3.19
C ALA A 281 -1.46 -24.16 -4.03
N ILE A 282 -1.73 -23.03 -3.39
CA ILE A 282 -2.00 -21.77 -4.08
C ILE A 282 -0.76 -20.90 -4.00
N VAL A 283 -0.30 -20.37 -5.14
CA VAL A 283 0.93 -19.57 -5.22
C VAL A 283 0.62 -18.18 -5.81
N GLY A 284 1.21 -17.10 -5.28
CA GLY A 284 1.09 -15.74 -5.84
C GLY A 284 -0.01 -14.85 -5.21
N HIS A 285 -0.38 -13.78 -5.93
CA HIS A 285 -1.24 -12.70 -5.41
C HIS A 285 -2.71 -13.13 -5.37
N ARG A 286 -3.16 -13.66 -4.23
CA ARG A 286 -4.55 -14.11 -4.02
C ARG A 286 -5.47 -13.09 -3.35
N THR A 287 -4.96 -11.93 -2.94
CA THR A 287 -5.68 -10.94 -2.13
C THR A 287 -5.96 -9.67 -2.93
N LEU A 288 -7.22 -9.45 -3.28
CA LEU A 288 -7.68 -8.21 -3.91
C LEU A 288 -8.13 -7.22 -2.82
N LEU A 289 -7.48 -6.05 -2.75
CA LEU A 289 -7.90 -4.96 -1.87
C LEU A 289 -8.70 -3.92 -2.65
N VAL A 290 -9.87 -3.56 -2.14
CA VAL A 290 -10.79 -2.63 -2.80
C VAL A 290 -11.20 -1.49 -1.88
N ASP A 291 -11.01 -0.26 -2.33
CA ASP A 291 -11.52 0.94 -1.66
C ASP A 291 -12.91 1.30 -2.19
N GLY A 292 -13.92 1.19 -1.33
CA GLY A 292 -15.31 1.50 -1.65
C GLY A 292 -15.72 2.92 -1.28
N THR A 293 -14.78 3.85 -1.18
CA THR A 293 -15.10 5.23 -0.84
C THR A 293 -15.78 5.92 -2.01
N ASP A 294 -17.01 6.38 -1.77
CA ASP A 294 -17.83 7.06 -2.77
C ASP A 294 -17.21 8.42 -3.16
N PRO A 295 -16.80 8.61 -4.43
CA PRO A 295 -16.18 9.85 -4.88
C PRO A 295 -17.14 11.04 -4.94
N SER A 296 -18.46 10.81 -4.87
CA SER A 296 -19.47 11.87 -4.82
C SER A 296 -19.68 12.44 -3.41
N ARG A 297 -19.26 11.68 -2.38
CA ARG A 297 -19.37 12.11 -0.99
C ARG A 297 -18.38 13.24 -0.72
N THR A 298 -18.87 14.30 -0.10
CA THR A 298 -18.02 15.41 0.36
C THR A 298 -17.73 15.31 1.85
N TRP A 299 -16.47 15.55 2.24
CA TRP A 299 -16.04 15.58 3.65
C TRP A 299 -15.69 16.99 4.10
N CYS A 300 -15.01 17.77 3.26
CA CYS A 300 -14.67 19.17 3.55
C CYS A 300 -15.56 20.19 2.84
N GLY A 301 -16.56 19.75 2.05
CA GLY A 301 -17.43 20.63 1.26
C GLY A 301 -16.86 21.06 -0.10
N TYR A 302 -15.65 20.58 -0.46
CA TYR A 302 -14.93 21.00 -1.67
C TYR A 302 -14.41 19.76 -2.43
N PRO A 303 -15.06 19.32 -3.52
CA PRO A 303 -14.77 18.04 -4.18
C PRO A 303 -13.31 17.81 -4.59
N ALA A 304 -12.62 18.86 -5.06
CA ALA A 304 -11.21 18.74 -5.44
C ALA A 304 -10.29 18.48 -4.24
N LEU A 305 -10.58 19.09 -3.09
CA LEU A 305 -9.87 18.86 -1.82
C LEU A 305 -10.24 17.53 -1.18
N ASP A 306 -11.49 17.09 -1.33
CA ASP A 306 -11.94 15.75 -0.91
C ASP A 306 -11.16 14.64 -1.63
N ARG A 307 -10.86 14.79 -2.92
CA ARG A 307 -9.97 13.86 -3.64
C ARG A 307 -8.57 13.83 -3.03
N ARG A 308 -8.01 14.99 -2.66
CA ARG A 308 -6.71 15.07 -1.98
C ARG A 308 -6.72 14.35 -0.63
N LEU A 309 -7.83 14.40 0.13
CA LEU A 309 -7.98 13.61 1.37
C LEU A 309 -7.89 12.11 1.12
N ILE A 310 -8.55 11.61 0.06
CA ILE A 310 -8.50 10.19 -0.31
C ILE A 310 -7.08 9.79 -0.73
N GLU A 311 -6.43 10.60 -1.56
CA GLU A 311 -5.04 10.38 -1.99
C GLU A 311 -4.08 10.33 -0.80
N PHE A 312 -4.21 11.27 0.15
CA PHE A 312 -3.37 11.30 1.35
C PHE A 312 -3.63 10.10 2.25
N ARG A 313 -4.89 9.70 2.43
CA ARG A 313 -5.23 8.48 3.16
C ARG A 313 -4.56 7.26 2.55
N GLN A 314 -4.62 7.12 1.22
CA GLN A 314 -4.02 5.99 0.52
C GLN A 314 -2.49 6.01 0.61
N ALA A 315 -1.86 7.17 0.47
CA ALA A 315 -0.42 7.32 0.63
C ALA A 315 0.04 6.99 2.05
N LEU A 316 -0.62 7.56 3.07
CA LEU A 316 -0.23 7.39 4.47
C LEU A 316 -0.49 5.99 5.02
N ARG A 317 -1.48 5.25 4.47
CA ARG A 317 -1.66 3.82 4.79
C ARG A 317 -0.46 2.95 4.44
N ARG A 318 0.35 3.40 3.48
CA ARG A 318 1.54 2.68 3.04
C ARG A 318 2.75 3.02 3.89
N VAL A 319 2.69 4.08 4.69
CA VAL A 319 3.82 4.51 5.54
C VAL A 319 3.86 3.63 6.80
N PRO A 320 4.96 2.91 7.05
CA PRO A 320 5.11 2.09 8.24
C PRO A 320 5.01 2.91 9.52
N GLY A 321 4.42 2.31 10.55
CA GLY A 321 4.39 2.88 11.89
C GLY A 321 3.34 3.97 12.11
N ILE A 322 2.61 4.44 11.09
CA ILE A 322 1.42 5.27 11.30
C ILE A 322 0.28 4.38 11.79
N ALA A 323 -0.10 4.53 13.05
CA ALA A 323 -1.23 3.80 13.62
C ALA A 323 -2.54 4.25 12.94
N GLN A 324 -3.48 3.32 12.75
CA GLN A 324 -4.78 3.65 12.16
C GLN A 324 -5.48 4.82 12.86
N PRO A 325 -5.59 4.88 14.22
CA PRO A 325 -6.20 6.02 14.90
C PRO A 325 -5.54 7.36 14.57
N GLU A 326 -4.21 7.40 14.49
CA GLU A 326 -3.47 8.62 14.15
C GLU A 326 -3.80 9.08 12.72
N LEU A 327 -3.88 8.17 11.75
CA LEU A 327 -4.32 8.50 10.40
C LEU A 327 -5.75 9.07 10.39
N LEU A 328 -6.67 8.50 11.19
CA LEU A 328 -8.06 8.99 11.26
C LEU A 328 -8.13 10.38 11.88
N ASP A 329 -7.35 10.63 12.92
CA ASP A 329 -7.25 11.94 13.57
C ASP A 329 -6.68 12.98 12.60
N LEU A 330 -5.63 12.65 11.85
CA LEU A 330 -5.06 13.52 10.83
C LEU A 330 -6.10 13.86 9.75
N LEU A 331 -6.79 12.87 9.18
CA LEU A 331 -7.81 13.11 8.15
C LEU A 331 -8.96 14.00 8.66
N THR A 332 -9.26 13.91 9.96
CA THR A 332 -10.27 14.76 10.62
C THR A 332 -9.80 16.23 10.68
N ILE A 333 -8.53 16.46 11.05
CA ILE A 333 -7.92 17.80 11.02
C ILE A 333 -7.93 18.36 9.59
N LEU A 334 -7.46 17.56 8.63
CA LEU A 334 -7.32 17.99 7.24
C LEU A 334 -8.67 18.33 6.60
N ALA A 335 -9.73 17.57 6.88
CA ALA A 335 -11.07 17.91 6.37
C ALA A 335 -11.53 19.30 6.83
N ALA A 336 -11.29 19.66 8.10
CA ALA A 336 -11.64 20.97 8.63
C ALA A 336 -10.76 22.10 8.05
N LEU A 337 -9.44 21.85 7.91
CA LEU A 337 -8.52 22.82 7.32
C LEU A 337 -8.74 23.01 5.81
N PHE A 338 -9.12 21.96 5.09
CA PHE A 338 -9.45 22.02 3.67
C PHE A 338 -10.74 22.81 3.45
N ASN A 339 -11.72 22.65 4.33
CA ASN A 339 -12.89 23.52 4.33
C ASN A 339 -12.49 25.00 4.47
N LEU A 340 -11.63 25.31 5.44
CA LEU A 340 -11.12 26.67 5.64
C LEU A 340 -10.36 27.19 4.41
N ALA A 341 -9.53 26.37 3.77
CA ALA A 341 -8.78 26.73 2.56
C ALA A 341 -9.70 27.00 1.35
N GLY A 342 -10.73 26.19 1.16
CA GLY A 342 -11.72 26.40 0.11
C GLY A 342 -12.52 27.68 0.34
N SER A 343 -13.01 27.89 1.56
CA SER A 343 -13.77 29.09 1.91
C SER A 343 -12.90 30.35 1.85
N SER A 344 -11.59 30.24 2.11
CA SER A 344 -10.68 31.39 2.01
C SER A 344 -10.61 31.96 0.60
N VAL A 345 -10.65 31.10 -0.41
CA VAL A 345 -10.67 31.49 -1.83
C VAL A 345 -12.05 31.99 -2.23
N GLN A 346 -13.11 31.27 -1.84
CA GLN A 346 -14.48 31.56 -2.24
C GLN A 346 -14.99 32.90 -1.67
N ASP A 347 -14.75 33.15 -0.38
CA ASP A 347 -15.33 34.28 0.35
C ASP A 347 -14.31 35.38 0.67
N ALA A 348 -13.04 35.21 0.25
CA ALA A 348 -11.92 36.06 0.61
C ALA A 348 -11.82 36.28 2.14
N LEU A 349 -11.87 35.17 2.90
CA LEU A 349 -11.96 35.18 4.38
C LEU A 349 -10.83 35.95 5.08
N PHE A 350 -9.65 36.00 4.48
CA PHE A 350 -8.47 36.68 5.03
C PHE A 350 -8.10 37.91 4.20
N PRO A 351 -8.81 39.05 4.35
CA PRO A 351 -8.48 40.28 3.65
C PRO A 351 -7.17 40.88 4.20
N GLY A 352 -6.34 41.44 3.30
CA GLY A 352 -5.10 42.10 3.68
C GLY A 352 -4.05 41.15 4.28
N THR A 353 -3.18 41.71 5.11
CA THR A 353 -2.15 40.98 5.86
C THR A 353 -2.65 40.64 7.26
N ARG A 354 -2.26 39.47 7.78
CA ARG A 354 -2.56 39.01 9.13
C ARG A 354 -1.29 38.77 9.94
N SER A 355 -1.37 38.85 11.25
CA SER A 355 -0.33 38.32 12.15
C SER A 355 -0.52 36.81 12.35
N GLU A 356 0.54 36.13 12.81
CA GLU A 356 0.45 34.69 13.15
C GLU A 356 -0.55 34.43 14.29
N ALA A 357 -0.61 35.33 15.29
CA ALA A 357 -1.56 35.21 16.39
C ALA A 357 -3.03 35.34 15.93
N GLU A 358 -3.33 36.26 15.00
CA GLU A 358 -4.67 36.36 14.41
C GLU A 358 -5.00 35.09 13.60
N PHE A 359 -4.06 34.62 12.79
CA PHE A 359 -4.26 33.40 12.00
C PHE A 359 -4.47 32.17 12.89
N GLN A 360 -3.75 32.05 13.99
CA GLN A 360 -3.96 31.00 14.99
C GLN A 360 -5.37 31.06 15.60
N GLN A 361 -5.87 32.24 15.92
CA GLN A 361 -7.24 32.40 16.43
C GLN A 361 -8.28 31.96 15.39
N ASP A 362 -8.08 32.33 14.13
CA ASP A 362 -8.97 31.98 13.02
C ASP A 362 -8.99 30.46 12.76
N VAL A 363 -7.81 29.83 12.68
CA VAL A 363 -7.67 28.38 12.51
C VAL A 363 -8.28 27.64 13.68
N ARG A 364 -7.99 28.07 14.92
CA ARG A 364 -8.57 27.48 16.12
C ARG A 364 -10.10 27.54 16.09
N ALA A 365 -10.67 28.69 15.73
CA ALA A 365 -12.12 28.84 15.62
C ALA A 365 -12.72 27.93 14.55
N ALA A 366 -12.05 27.79 13.39
CA ALA A 366 -12.47 26.88 12.33
C ALA A 366 -12.44 25.41 12.77
N LEU A 367 -11.34 24.97 13.39
CA LEU A 367 -11.18 23.61 13.90
C LEU A 367 -12.21 23.29 15.00
N ARG A 368 -12.43 24.20 15.96
CA ARG A 368 -13.44 24.01 17.03
C ARG A 368 -14.88 23.94 16.54
N ARG A 369 -15.19 24.54 15.39
CA ARG A 369 -16.51 24.41 14.76
C ARG A 369 -16.78 23.01 14.21
N SER A 370 -15.73 22.22 13.95
CA SER A 370 -15.90 20.82 13.56
C SER A 370 -16.34 19.99 14.77
N PRO A 371 -17.51 19.34 14.75
CA PRO A 371 -17.99 18.54 15.88
C PRO A 371 -17.08 17.36 16.24
N SER A 372 -16.31 16.86 15.26
CA SER A 372 -15.34 15.77 15.45
C SER A 372 -14.01 16.23 16.07
N ILE A 373 -13.82 17.54 16.26
CA ILE A 373 -12.63 18.13 16.89
C ILE A 373 -13.02 18.81 18.20
N GLY A 374 -13.82 19.88 18.12
CA GLY A 374 -14.40 20.57 19.26
C GLY A 374 -13.43 20.83 20.42
N ILE A 375 -13.78 20.28 21.59
CA ILE A 375 -13.05 20.49 22.85
C ILE A 375 -11.71 19.76 22.91
N GLU A 376 -11.47 18.78 22.05
CA GLU A 376 -10.23 17.99 22.03
C GLU A 376 -9.06 18.70 21.32
N LEU A 377 -9.27 19.95 20.87
CA LEU A 377 -8.22 20.81 20.34
C LEU A 377 -7.48 21.52 21.48
N ASP A 378 -6.21 21.18 21.64
CA ASP A 378 -5.31 21.74 22.64
C ASP A 378 -4.58 22.98 22.12
N GLU A 379 -4.50 24.00 22.97
CA GLU A 379 -3.65 25.18 22.80
C GLU A 379 -2.41 25.01 23.68
N HIS A 380 -1.21 24.96 23.11
CA HIS A 380 0.01 24.74 23.90
C HIS A 380 0.64 26.09 24.30
N ALA A 381 0.39 26.52 25.54
CA ALA A 381 1.21 27.56 26.18
C ALA A 381 2.45 26.92 26.83
N ASN A 382 3.63 27.24 26.31
CA ASN A 382 4.98 26.98 26.88
C ASN A 382 5.21 25.61 27.54
N ALA A 383 5.67 24.63 26.74
CA ALA A 383 6.40 23.47 27.27
C ALA A 383 7.87 23.53 26.84
N ALA A 384 8.76 23.00 27.66
CA ALA A 384 10.21 23.23 27.73
C ALA A 384 11.09 22.85 26.49
N GLY A 385 10.52 22.74 25.29
CA GLY A 385 11.24 22.40 24.05
C GLY A 385 10.80 23.20 22.81
N GLY A 386 10.02 24.27 23.00
CA GLY A 386 9.39 25.06 21.93
C GLY A 386 7.87 24.89 21.92
N THR A 387 7.15 25.93 21.52
CA THR A 387 5.68 25.95 21.40
C THR A 387 5.25 25.58 19.98
N THR A 388 4.42 24.54 19.86
CA THR A 388 3.54 24.32 18.70
C THR A 388 2.29 25.16 18.88
N ASP A 389 1.73 25.72 17.80
CA ASP A 389 0.58 26.61 17.91
C ASP A 389 -0.71 25.90 18.37
N LEU A 390 -1.03 24.75 17.78
CA LEU A 390 -2.21 23.94 18.11
C LEU A 390 -1.87 22.45 18.08
N SER A 391 -2.67 21.62 18.75
CA SER A 391 -2.60 20.17 18.58
C SER A 391 -3.96 19.51 18.73
N PHE A 392 -4.17 18.39 18.02
CA PHE A 392 -5.37 17.57 18.18
C PHE A 392 -4.96 16.12 18.45
N ARG A 393 -5.34 15.58 19.61
CA ARG A 393 -4.98 14.22 20.06
C ARG A 393 -3.47 13.92 19.94
N GLY A 394 -2.66 14.95 20.20
CA GLY A 394 -1.21 14.92 20.13
C GLY A 394 -0.60 15.13 18.73
N ILE A 395 -1.39 15.22 17.65
CA ILE A 395 -0.88 15.60 16.32
C ILE A 395 -0.62 17.12 16.32
N PRO A 396 0.64 17.56 16.12
CA PRO A 396 0.97 18.97 16.11
C PRO A 396 0.47 19.66 14.82
N ILE A 397 -0.02 20.88 14.98
CA ILE A 397 -0.46 21.77 13.91
C ILE A 397 0.33 23.07 14.05
N GLU A 398 1.33 23.24 13.19
CA GLU A 398 2.17 24.43 13.13
C GLU A 398 1.57 25.44 12.16
N LEU A 399 1.52 26.71 12.56
CA LEU A 399 0.93 27.80 11.79
C LEU A 399 2.00 28.85 11.43
N LYS A 400 1.96 29.34 10.20
CA LYS A 400 2.83 30.43 9.72
C LYS A 400 2.06 31.41 8.84
N VAL A 401 2.56 32.64 8.77
CA VAL A 401 2.04 33.65 7.83
C VAL A 401 3.17 34.18 6.95
N GLU A 402 3.00 34.09 5.63
CA GLU A 402 3.91 34.70 4.65
C GLU A 402 3.27 35.99 4.10
N LYS A 403 4.04 37.08 4.04
CA LYS A 403 3.52 38.43 3.69
C LYS A 403 4.21 39.03 2.48
N SER A 404 5.39 38.55 2.12
CA SER A 404 6.28 39.22 1.18
C SER A 404 6.27 38.53 -0.17
N THR A 405 6.47 37.21 -0.18
CA THR A 405 6.63 36.41 -1.40
C THR A 405 5.53 35.39 -1.53
N LEU A 406 5.12 35.08 -2.75
CA LEU A 406 4.16 34.00 -3.01
C LEU A 406 4.71 32.69 -2.45
N PHE A 407 3.96 32.02 -1.59
CA PHE A 407 4.43 30.81 -0.93
C PHE A 407 4.13 29.58 -1.79
N ALA A 408 5.15 28.74 -2.02
CA ALA A 408 5.05 27.45 -2.68
C ALA A 408 5.18 26.30 -1.68
N LEU A 409 4.71 25.11 -2.05
CA LEU A 409 4.80 23.93 -1.17
C LEU A 409 6.25 23.58 -0.82
N GLU A 410 7.19 23.82 -1.73
CA GLU A 410 8.61 23.58 -1.54
C GLU A 410 9.23 24.47 -0.46
N ASP A 411 8.73 25.71 -0.33
CA ASP A 411 9.17 26.66 0.71
C ASP A 411 8.82 26.16 2.12
N GLY A 412 7.81 25.29 2.23
CA GLY A 412 7.40 24.64 3.48
C GLY A 412 8.53 23.88 4.17
N ARG A 413 9.54 23.41 3.42
CA ARG A 413 10.68 22.66 3.96
C ARG A 413 11.43 23.40 5.07
N ARG A 414 11.41 24.74 5.07
CA ARG A 414 12.07 25.54 6.13
C ARG A 414 11.37 25.44 7.50
N PHE A 415 10.11 25.02 7.53
CA PHE A 415 9.30 24.90 8.75
C PHE A 415 8.96 23.45 9.12
N THR A 416 9.12 22.50 8.19
CA THR A 416 8.78 21.09 8.44
C THR A 416 9.67 20.45 9.50
N ASN A 417 10.95 20.81 9.60
CA ASN A 417 11.86 20.28 10.64
C ASN A 417 11.38 20.63 12.06
N GLN A 418 10.91 21.85 12.29
CA GLN A 418 10.34 22.27 13.57
C GLN A 418 9.05 21.49 13.85
N THR A 419 8.16 21.44 12.87
CA THR A 419 6.87 20.71 12.98
C THR A 419 7.09 19.24 13.33
N ALA A 420 8.07 18.59 12.69
CA ALA A 420 8.38 17.19 12.90
C ALA A 420 9.03 16.93 14.27
N SER A 421 9.83 17.87 14.78
CA SER A 421 10.41 17.77 16.11
C SER A 421 9.31 17.66 17.18
N TYR A 422 8.22 18.42 17.03
CA TYR A 422 7.05 18.32 17.90
C TYR A 422 6.30 16.98 17.76
N ALA A 423 6.16 16.47 16.53
CA ALA A 423 5.52 15.18 16.30
C ALA A 423 6.30 14.06 17.01
N VAL A 424 7.62 14.03 16.85
CA VAL A 424 8.50 13.08 17.53
C VAL A 424 8.37 13.20 19.04
N ALA A 425 8.40 14.43 19.60
CA ALA A 425 8.25 14.65 21.03
C ALA A 425 6.92 14.15 21.60
N LYS A 426 5.86 14.09 20.77
CA LYS A 426 4.53 13.57 21.11
C LYS A 426 4.32 12.10 20.70
N GLY A 427 5.36 11.42 20.21
CA GLY A 427 5.28 10.04 19.75
C GLY A 427 4.41 9.83 18.50
N LYS A 428 4.23 10.88 17.69
CA LYS A 428 3.47 10.86 16.44
C LYS A 428 4.38 10.70 15.24
N LYS A 429 3.84 10.11 14.16
CA LYS A 429 4.46 10.00 12.84
C LYS A 429 3.83 10.94 11.82
N THR A 430 2.85 11.73 12.22
CA THR A 430 2.14 12.70 11.39
C THR A 430 2.11 14.08 12.03
N ALA A 431 2.07 15.10 11.18
CA ALA A 431 2.10 16.50 11.55
C ALA A 431 1.39 17.35 10.48
N VAL A 432 0.92 18.54 10.85
CA VAL A 432 0.36 19.51 9.91
C VAL A 432 1.15 20.81 9.98
N LEU A 433 1.54 21.34 8.81
CA LEU A 433 2.03 22.70 8.64
C LEU A 433 1.00 23.47 7.82
N CYS A 434 0.40 24.50 8.39
CA CYS A 434 -0.57 25.35 7.70
C CYS A 434 -0.02 26.77 7.56
N VAL A 435 0.10 27.24 6.32
CA VAL A 435 0.68 28.56 6.02
C VAL A 435 -0.38 29.44 5.38
N LEU A 436 -0.64 30.61 5.97
CA LEU A 436 -1.44 31.65 5.33
C LEU A 436 -0.54 32.50 4.43
N ASP A 437 -0.79 32.44 3.12
CA ASP A 437 -0.14 33.29 2.14
C ASP A 437 -0.92 34.62 1.99
N CYS A 438 -0.42 35.66 2.63
CA CYS A 438 -0.89 37.05 2.52
C CYS A 438 -0.07 37.89 1.52
N SER A 439 0.84 37.30 0.76
CA SER A 439 1.66 38.02 -0.23
C SER A 439 0.82 38.81 -1.24
N PRO A 440 1.36 39.89 -1.82
CA PRO A 440 0.68 40.64 -2.87
C PRO A 440 0.35 39.75 -4.07
N LYS A 441 -0.93 39.71 -4.48
CA LYS A 441 -1.42 38.88 -5.58
C LYS A 441 -1.97 39.75 -6.70
N ASN A 442 -1.40 39.59 -7.90
CA ASN A 442 -1.81 40.29 -9.12
C ASN A 442 -2.53 39.39 -10.14
N GLY A 443 -2.60 38.08 -9.86
CA GLY A 443 -3.27 37.09 -10.71
C GLY A 443 -4.54 36.53 -10.08
N PRO A 444 -5.26 35.65 -10.80
CA PRO A 444 -6.41 34.94 -10.24
C PRO A 444 -5.99 34.07 -9.05
N PRO A 445 -6.92 33.74 -8.13
CA PRO A 445 -6.66 32.78 -7.06
C PRO A 445 -6.17 31.44 -7.63
N ARG A 446 -5.22 30.80 -6.96
CA ARG A 446 -4.77 29.45 -7.29
C ARG A 446 -5.80 28.41 -6.84
N ASP A 447 -5.79 27.23 -7.44
CA ASP A 447 -6.63 26.12 -6.98
C ASP A 447 -6.15 25.62 -5.60
N PRO A 448 -6.99 25.66 -4.54
CA PRO A 448 -6.65 25.11 -3.23
C PRO A 448 -6.15 23.65 -3.27
N ALA A 449 -6.66 22.82 -4.18
CA ALA A 449 -6.26 21.41 -4.26
C ALA A 449 -4.80 21.23 -4.71
N GLN A 450 -4.22 22.21 -5.41
CA GLN A 450 -2.81 22.25 -5.79
C GLN A 450 -1.91 22.84 -4.70
N LEU A 451 -2.50 23.41 -3.65
CA LEU A 451 -1.82 24.08 -2.54
C LEU A 451 -1.71 23.21 -1.30
N VAL A 452 -1.75 21.90 -1.48
CA VAL A 452 -1.57 20.92 -0.42
C VAL A 452 -0.68 19.77 -0.86
N GLY A 453 0.23 19.32 0.01
CA GLY A 453 1.12 18.20 -0.26
C GLY A 453 1.55 17.44 1.00
N LEU A 454 2.02 16.20 0.81
CA LEU A 454 2.68 15.42 1.85
C LEU A 454 4.19 15.54 1.69
N GLN A 455 4.90 15.79 2.78
CA GLN A 455 6.36 15.77 2.84
C GLN A 455 6.82 14.68 3.82
N SER A 456 7.51 13.69 3.29
CA SER A 456 8.20 12.67 4.09
C SER A 456 9.56 13.21 4.52
N LEU A 457 9.85 13.15 5.81
CA LEU A 457 11.13 13.59 6.38
C LEU A 457 12.01 12.39 6.76
N GLU A 458 13.31 12.64 6.90
CA GLU A 458 14.31 11.59 7.21
C GLU A 458 14.03 10.84 8.52
N ASN A 459 13.40 11.51 9.49
CA ASN A 459 12.99 10.90 10.77
C ASN A 459 11.70 10.05 10.66
N GLY A 460 11.18 9.86 9.45
CA GLY A 460 9.98 9.08 9.15
C GLY A 460 8.66 9.81 9.43
N VAL A 461 8.69 11.06 9.90
CA VAL A 461 7.47 11.86 10.10
C VAL A 461 6.93 12.34 8.75
N GLN A 462 5.62 12.23 8.57
CA GLN A 462 4.87 12.72 7.42
C GLN A 462 4.22 14.06 7.78
N VAL A 463 4.68 15.15 7.17
CA VAL A 463 4.11 16.48 7.37
C VAL A 463 3.18 16.81 6.22
N CYS A 464 1.89 17.03 6.53
CA CYS A 464 0.95 17.59 5.58
C CYS A 464 1.12 19.11 5.53
N VAL A 465 1.58 19.62 4.40
CA VAL A 465 1.74 21.06 4.15
C VAL A 465 0.51 21.58 3.43
N LEU A 466 -0.18 22.55 4.01
CA LEU A 466 -1.34 23.23 3.45
C LEU A 466 -1.07 24.73 3.35
N ILE A 467 -1.32 25.31 2.18
CA ILE A 467 -1.23 26.75 1.95
C ILE A 467 -2.64 27.30 1.79
N ILE A 468 -3.04 28.17 2.72
CA ILE A 468 -4.29 28.92 2.66
C ILE A 468 -4.03 30.25 1.98
N GLN A 469 -4.89 30.63 1.03
CA GLN A 469 -4.74 31.90 0.32
C GLN A 469 -5.46 33.02 1.06
N GLY A 470 -4.69 34.04 1.45
CA GLY A 470 -5.17 35.32 1.94
C GLY A 470 -4.82 36.47 1.00
N ASN A 471 -5.19 37.68 1.39
CA ASN A 471 -5.02 38.91 0.62
C ASN A 471 -5.62 38.84 -0.80
N LEU A 472 -6.72 38.09 -0.95
CA LEU A 472 -7.48 38.03 -2.20
C LEU A 472 -8.43 39.22 -2.29
N ARG A 473 -8.58 39.78 -3.50
CA ARG A 473 -9.61 40.80 -3.76
C ARG A 473 -10.97 40.13 -3.76
N LYS A 474 -11.94 40.72 -3.05
CA LYS A 474 -13.33 40.27 -3.13
C LYS A 474 -13.84 40.36 -4.56
N PRO A 475 -14.60 39.38 -5.07
CA PRO A 475 -15.21 39.45 -6.41
C PRO A 475 -16.01 40.74 -6.64
N SER A 476 -16.69 41.24 -5.60
CA SER A 476 -17.44 42.50 -5.63
C SER A 476 -16.59 43.76 -5.78
N ALA A 477 -15.28 43.69 -5.55
CA ALA A 477 -14.35 44.80 -5.76
C ALA A 477 -13.79 44.84 -7.19
N LEU A 478 -13.97 43.76 -7.97
CA LEU A 478 -13.56 43.69 -9.39
C LEU A 478 -14.62 44.28 -10.33
N SER A 479 -15.87 44.39 -9.89
CA SER A 479 -16.97 45.00 -10.67
C SER A 479 -16.99 46.53 -10.63
N ARG A 480 -16.28 47.16 -9.68
CA ARG A 480 -16.05 48.61 -9.65
C ARG A 480 -14.74 48.90 -10.38
N GLY A 481 -14.82 49.03 -11.70
CA GLY A 481 -13.71 49.54 -12.51
C GLY A 481 -13.21 50.90 -11.99
N PRO A 482 -11.99 51.31 -12.34
CA PRO A 482 -11.43 52.57 -11.86
C PRO A 482 -12.37 53.71 -12.30
N VAL A 483 -12.83 54.50 -11.33
CA VAL A 483 -13.41 55.81 -11.63
C VAL A 483 -12.25 56.63 -12.19
N CYS A 484 -12.27 56.93 -13.49
CA CYS A 484 -11.39 57.94 -14.05
C CYS A 484 -11.62 59.25 -13.28
N GLN A 485 -10.59 59.70 -12.57
CA GLN A 485 -10.45 61.09 -12.15
C GLN A 485 -9.35 61.72 -12.99
#